data_AF-A0A842ZR23-F1
#
_entry.id   AF-A0A842ZR23-F1
#
_cell.length_a   1.000
_cell.length_b   1.000
_cell.length_c   1.000
_cell.angle_alpha   90.00
_cell.angle_beta   90.00
_cell.angle_gamma   90.00
#
_symmetry.space_group_name_H-M   'P 1'
#
loop_
_entity.id
_entity.type
_entity.pdbx_description
1 polymer ?
#
loop_
_entity_poly.entity_id
_entity_poly.type
_entity_poly.pdbx_seq_one_letter_code
_entity_poly.pdbx_strand_id
1 'polypeptide(L)'
;MRDKRFIAEHRGGPLKKEQHYQLITWACDCSENVLHLFGEKIDERLKNALNVAKEWKQGNASVGDARKASLGAIAVANESSNLTAIAVARSVGHAVATAHMADHSLGTTLYALKAVKNAGKSIDAERKWQDEQLPLEIKELVLTARKSRKI
;
A
#
# COMPACT_ATOMS: atom_id res chain seq x y z
N MET A 1 10.00 -2.81 16.48
CA MET A 1 11.13 -2.17 15.74
C MET A 1 10.89 -2.37 14.24
N ARG A 2 11.14 -1.37 13.38
CA ARG A 2 10.98 -1.52 11.93
C ARG A 2 12.01 -2.52 11.38
N ASP A 3 11.63 -3.28 10.36
CA ASP A 3 12.54 -4.19 9.67
C ASP A 3 13.56 -3.37 8.87
N LYS A 4 14.84 -3.46 9.25
CA LYS A 4 15.91 -2.66 8.66
C LYS A 4 16.07 -2.91 7.16
N ARG A 5 15.62 -4.07 6.65
CA ARG A 5 15.70 -4.43 5.23
C ARG A 5 14.85 -3.54 4.33
N PHE A 6 13.88 -2.81 4.88
CA PHE A 6 13.04 -1.85 4.15
C PHE A 6 13.55 -0.40 4.22
N ILE A 7 14.70 -0.15 4.86
CA ILE A 7 15.30 1.18 4.91
C ILE A 7 16.08 1.41 3.61
N ALA A 8 15.75 2.48 2.90
CA ALA A 8 16.41 2.86 1.65
C ALA A 8 17.91 3.17 1.85
N GLU A 9 18.72 2.92 0.82
CA GLU A 9 20.18 3.17 0.82
C GLU A 9 20.54 4.60 1.21
N HIS A 10 19.85 5.60 0.65
CA HIS A 10 20.07 7.02 0.98
C HIS A 10 19.72 7.38 2.44
N ARG A 11 19.11 6.46 3.20
CA ARG A 11 18.79 6.57 4.63
C ARG A 11 19.61 5.61 5.50
N GLY A 12 20.67 5.01 4.95
CA GLY A 12 21.60 4.12 5.66
C GLY A 12 21.11 2.67 5.81
N GLY A 13 20.15 2.23 4.98
CA GLY A 13 19.70 0.84 4.93
C GLY A 13 20.14 0.10 3.65
N PRO A 14 19.71 -1.15 3.45
CA PRO A 14 20.13 -1.96 2.31
C PRO A 14 19.15 -1.93 1.11
N LEU A 15 17.99 -1.27 1.23
CA LEU A 15 16.95 -1.32 0.18
C LEU A 15 17.33 -0.42 -1.00
N LYS A 16 17.49 -1.04 -2.17
CA LYS A 16 17.79 -0.35 -3.41
C LYS A 16 16.62 0.50 -3.88
N LYS A 17 16.93 1.56 -4.62
CA LYS A 17 15.93 2.47 -5.21
C LYS A 17 14.92 1.71 -6.09
N GLU A 18 15.40 0.77 -6.90
CA GLU A 18 14.56 -0.06 -7.78
C GLU A 18 13.60 -0.95 -6.99
N GLN A 19 14.07 -1.55 -5.89
CA GLN A 19 13.23 -2.34 -5.00
C GLN A 19 12.17 -1.48 -4.31
N HIS A 20 12.50 -0.24 -3.97
CA HIS A 20 11.54 0.72 -3.43
C HIS A 20 10.44 1.05 -4.46
N TYR A 21 10.81 1.21 -5.74
CA TYR A 21 9.87 1.37 -6.85
C TYR A 21 9.01 0.13 -7.11
N GLN A 22 9.57 -1.07 -6.99
CA GLN A 22 8.82 -2.31 -7.07
C GLN A 22 7.80 -2.42 -5.93
N LEU A 23 8.18 -2.07 -4.70
CA LEU A 23 7.30 -2.10 -3.52
C LEU A 23 6.13 -1.12 -3.64
N ILE A 24 6.34 0.10 -4.12
CA ILE A 24 5.23 1.05 -4.31
C ILE A 24 4.32 0.65 -5.47
N THR A 25 4.86 0.09 -6.55
CA THR A 25 4.05 -0.42 -7.68
C THR A 25 3.12 -1.53 -7.18
N TRP A 26 3.70 -2.55 -6.54
CA TRP A 26 2.94 -3.67 -5.98
C TRP A 26 1.90 -3.22 -4.93
N ALA A 27 2.23 -2.25 -4.08
CA ALA A 27 1.28 -1.69 -3.11
C ALA A 27 0.10 -0.98 -3.80
N CYS A 28 0.35 -0.25 -4.89
CA CYS A 28 -0.72 0.35 -5.70
C CYS A 28 -1.61 -0.74 -6.31
N ASP A 29 -1.02 -1.77 -6.93
CA ASP A 29 -1.78 -2.88 -7.53
C ASP A 29 -2.70 -3.56 -6.50
N CYS A 30 -2.20 -3.82 -5.29
CA CYS A 30 -3.00 -4.37 -4.20
C CYS A 30 -4.15 -3.46 -3.76
N SER A 31 -3.93 -2.14 -3.71
CA SER A 31 -4.99 -1.19 -3.34
C SER A 31 -6.02 -1.02 -4.45
N GLU A 32 -5.58 -1.00 -5.71
CA GLU A 32 -6.45 -0.90 -6.88
C GLU A 32 -7.35 -2.14 -7.00
N ASN A 33 -6.83 -3.34 -6.71
CA ASN A 33 -7.60 -4.59 -6.74
C ASN A 33 -8.81 -4.55 -5.80
N VAL A 34 -8.67 -3.93 -4.62
CA VAL A 34 -9.75 -3.81 -3.63
C VAL A 34 -10.51 -2.48 -3.70
N LEU A 35 -10.12 -1.56 -4.60
CA LEU A 35 -10.69 -0.20 -4.64
C LEU A 35 -12.19 -0.21 -4.87
N HIS A 36 -12.67 -1.15 -5.69
CA HIS A 36 -14.09 -1.36 -5.98
C HIS A 36 -14.93 -1.67 -4.72
N LEU A 37 -14.31 -2.13 -3.63
CA LEU A 37 -14.99 -2.40 -2.36
C LEU A 37 -15.29 -1.12 -1.56
N PHE A 38 -14.73 0.02 -1.94
CA PHE A 38 -14.99 1.30 -1.28
C PHE A 38 -16.47 1.71 -1.39
N GLY A 39 -17.08 1.42 -2.53
CA GLY A 39 -18.45 1.80 -2.88
C GLY A 39 -18.55 2.22 -4.35
N GLU A 40 -19.76 2.56 -4.79
CA GLU A 40 -20.03 2.93 -6.18
C GLU A 40 -19.27 4.18 -6.63
N LYS A 41 -19.11 5.16 -5.73
CA LYS A 41 -18.39 6.40 -6.00
C LYS A 41 -17.11 6.45 -5.17
N ILE A 42 -15.98 6.25 -5.83
CA ILE A 42 -14.65 6.37 -5.22
C ILE A 42 -14.36 7.85 -4.94
N ASP A 43 -13.94 8.16 -3.72
CA ASP A 43 -13.51 9.50 -3.31
C ASP A 43 -12.28 9.96 -4.11
N GLU A 44 -12.31 11.19 -4.62
CA GLU A 44 -11.24 11.75 -5.45
C GLU A 44 -9.90 11.83 -4.72
N ARG A 45 -9.88 11.95 -3.38
CA ARG A 45 -8.64 11.93 -2.58
C ARG A 45 -7.94 10.57 -2.68
N LEU A 46 -8.69 9.48 -2.80
CA LEU A 46 -8.11 8.13 -2.97
C LEU A 46 -7.52 7.96 -4.37
N LYS A 47 -8.22 8.42 -5.40
CA LYS A 47 -7.71 8.42 -6.78
C LYS A 47 -6.44 9.26 -6.90
N ASN A 48 -6.45 10.45 -6.30
CA ASN A 48 -5.28 11.33 -6.25
C ASN A 48 -4.11 10.66 -5.51
N ALA A 49 -4.35 9.96 -4.40
CA ALA A 49 -3.28 9.26 -3.68
C ALA A 49 -2.60 8.18 -4.54
N LEU A 50 -3.37 7.37 -5.27
CA LEU A 50 -2.82 6.39 -6.21
C LEU A 50 -2.06 7.07 -7.37
N ASN A 51 -2.57 8.19 -7.88
CA ASN A 51 -1.88 8.97 -8.90
C ASN A 51 -0.54 9.52 -8.40
N VAL A 52 -0.50 10.13 -7.22
CA VAL A 52 0.74 10.65 -6.60
C VAL A 52 1.76 9.53 -6.38
N ALA A 53 1.33 8.32 -6.03
CA ALA A 53 2.23 7.17 -5.91
C ALA A 53 2.87 6.80 -7.25
N LYS A 54 2.10 6.83 -8.35
CA LYS A 54 2.58 6.61 -9.73
C LYS A 54 3.55 7.72 -10.17
N GLU A 55 3.23 8.98 -9.90
CA GLU A 55 4.07 10.14 -10.22
C GLU A 55 5.39 10.14 -9.43
N TRP A 56 5.37 9.72 -8.16
CA TRP A 56 6.58 9.64 -7.34
C TRP A 56 7.60 8.66 -7.93
N LYS A 57 7.14 7.51 -8.43
CA LYS A 57 8.00 6.53 -9.11
C LYS A 57 8.66 7.14 -10.37
N GLN A 58 7.96 8.01 -11.07
CA GLN A 58 8.46 8.70 -12.28
C GLN A 58 9.36 9.91 -11.94
N GLY A 59 9.47 10.29 -10.67
CA GLY A 59 10.23 11.47 -10.24
C GLY A 59 9.46 12.79 -10.33
N ASN A 60 8.16 12.74 -10.62
CA ASN A 60 7.29 13.92 -10.81
C ASN A 60 6.60 14.38 -9.53
N ALA A 61 6.64 13.57 -8.45
CA ALA A 61 6.11 13.93 -7.14
C ALA A 61 7.16 13.75 -6.05
N SER A 62 7.12 14.60 -5.04
CA SER A 62 8.03 14.52 -3.89
C SER A 62 7.52 13.55 -2.81
N VAL A 63 8.40 13.18 -1.88
CA VAL A 63 7.97 12.47 -0.65
C VAL A 63 6.98 13.31 0.17
N GLY A 64 7.08 14.65 0.11
CA GLY A 64 6.13 15.55 0.77
C GLY A 64 4.72 15.43 0.18
N ASP A 65 4.62 15.38 -1.15
CA ASP A 65 3.34 15.19 -1.86
C ASP A 65 2.72 13.84 -1.50
N ALA A 66 3.52 12.78 -1.48
CA ALA A 66 3.07 11.45 -1.10
C ALA A 66 2.53 11.41 0.34
N ARG A 67 3.22 12.08 1.28
CA ARG A 67 2.74 12.20 2.67
C ARG A 67 1.42 12.98 2.75
N LYS A 68 1.31 14.10 2.03
CA LYS A 68 0.08 14.90 1.97
C LYS A 68 -1.09 14.09 1.41
N ALA A 69 -0.86 13.34 0.33
CA ALA A 69 -1.89 12.48 -0.27
C ALA A 69 -2.28 11.32 0.66
N SER A 70 -1.34 10.73 1.39
CA SER A 70 -1.60 9.73 2.43
C SER A 70 -2.51 10.28 3.53
N LEU A 71 -2.27 11.51 4.00
CA LEU A 71 -3.15 12.18 4.97
C LEU A 71 -4.56 12.41 4.41
N GLY A 72 -4.69 12.71 3.11
CA GLY A 72 -5.99 12.79 2.43
C GLY A 72 -6.76 11.46 2.49
N ALA A 73 -6.10 10.34 2.22
CA ALA A 73 -6.71 9.02 2.34
C ALA A 73 -7.06 8.64 3.79
N ILE A 74 -6.26 9.07 4.78
CA ILE A 74 -6.57 8.91 6.20
C ILE A 74 -7.82 9.70 6.59
N ALA A 75 -7.97 10.93 6.07
CA ALA A 75 -9.18 11.73 6.31
C ALA A 75 -10.43 11.01 5.78
N VAL A 76 -10.39 10.47 4.55
CA VAL A 76 -11.47 9.63 3.99
C VAL A 76 -11.82 8.47 4.93
N ALA A 77 -10.79 7.78 5.45
CA ALA A 77 -11.00 6.66 6.37
C ALA A 77 -11.61 7.09 7.73
N ASN A 78 -11.35 8.31 8.18
CA ASN A 78 -11.88 8.81 9.46
C ASN A 78 -13.30 9.40 9.32
N GLU A 79 -13.67 9.85 8.12
CA GLU A 79 -15.00 10.38 7.81
C GLU A 79 -16.04 9.27 7.55
N SER A 80 -15.60 8.03 7.28
CA SER A 80 -16.48 6.91 6.98
C SER A 80 -16.84 6.10 8.24
N SER A 81 -18.08 5.61 8.29
CA SER A 81 -18.54 4.59 9.26
C SER A 81 -18.54 3.17 8.69
N ASN A 82 -18.33 3.00 7.38
CA ASN A 82 -18.31 1.69 6.72
C ASN A 82 -16.94 1.04 6.86
N LEU A 83 -16.86 -0.07 7.61
CA LEU A 83 -15.61 -0.77 7.90
C LEU A 83 -14.84 -1.23 6.64
N THR A 84 -15.53 -1.57 5.55
CA THR A 84 -14.90 -1.93 4.28
C THR A 84 -14.28 -0.71 3.62
N ALA A 85 -15.03 0.39 3.50
CA ALA A 85 -14.53 1.64 2.91
C ALA A 85 -13.34 2.21 3.70
N ILE A 86 -13.41 2.17 5.04
CA ILE A 86 -12.32 2.54 5.94
C ILE A 86 -11.05 1.72 5.64
N ALA A 87 -11.19 0.39 5.46
CA ALA A 87 -10.05 -0.47 5.18
C ALA A 87 -9.46 -0.19 3.79
N VAL A 88 -10.28 0.02 2.76
CA VAL A 88 -9.81 0.41 1.42
C VAL A 88 -9.07 1.75 1.46
N ALA A 89 -9.62 2.77 2.11
CA ALA A 89 -8.99 4.08 2.23
C ALA A 89 -7.63 4.00 2.96
N ARG A 90 -7.54 3.17 4.02
CA ARG A 90 -6.26 2.91 4.70
C ARG A 90 -5.27 2.14 3.82
N SER A 91 -5.72 1.20 3.01
CA SER A 91 -4.87 0.51 2.02
C SER A 91 -4.23 1.52 1.07
N VAL A 92 -5.04 2.37 0.46
CA VAL A 92 -4.59 3.44 -0.46
C VAL A 92 -3.64 4.42 0.24
N GLY A 93 -3.96 4.85 1.46
CA GLY A 93 -3.12 5.75 2.25
C GLY A 93 -1.75 5.16 2.55
N HIS A 94 -1.67 3.85 2.81
CA HIS A 94 -0.40 3.14 2.94
C HIS A 94 0.32 2.98 1.59
N ALA A 95 -0.41 2.75 0.49
CA ALA A 95 0.20 2.58 -0.83
C ALA A 95 1.05 3.80 -1.19
N VAL A 96 0.47 5.00 -1.15
CA VAL A 96 1.19 6.24 -1.42
C VAL A 96 2.25 6.56 -0.36
N ALA A 97 2.02 6.21 0.91
CA ALA A 97 3.03 6.37 1.97
C ALA A 97 4.27 5.48 1.78
N THR A 98 4.21 4.47 0.91
CA THR A 98 5.38 3.65 0.53
C THR A 98 6.51 4.54 0.01
N ALA A 99 6.22 5.62 -0.73
CA ALA A 99 7.21 6.60 -1.16
C ALA A 99 8.04 7.19 -0.01
N HIS A 100 7.42 7.41 1.14
CA HIS A 100 8.09 7.92 2.34
C HIS A 100 8.93 6.84 3.04
N MET A 101 8.36 5.65 3.24
CA MET A 101 8.98 4.51 3.87
C MET A 101 8.47 3.21 3.25
N ALA A 102 9.39 2.38 2.74
CA ALA A 102 9.04 1.24 1.90
C ALA A 102 8.21 0.16 2.63
N ASP A 103 8.31 0.05 3.95
CA ASP A 103 7.54 -0.92 4.75
C ASP A 103 6.05 -0.54 4.91
N HIS A 104 5.62 0.64 4.43
CA HIS A 104 4.18 0.93 4.30
C HIS A 104 3.49 0.00 3.31
N SER A 105 4.20 -0.55 2.31
CA SER A 105 3.69 -1.56 1.38
C SER A 105 3.10 -2.79 2.09
N LEU A 106 3.69 -3.20 3.21
CA LEU A 106 3.15 -4.29 4.04
C LEU A 106 1.81 -3.89 4.66
N GLY A 107 1.71 -2.65 5.15
CA GLY A 107 0.47 -2.09 5.69
C GLY A 107 -0.63 -1.96 4.64
N THR A 108 -0.28 -1.61 3.41
CA THR A 108 -1.21 -1.60 2.27
C THR A 108 -1.91 -2.94 2.15
N THR A 109 -1.13 -4.01 2.04
CA THR A 109 -1.69 -5.33 1.80
C THR A 109 -2.47 -5.89 2.99
N LEU A 110 -2.06 -5.56 4.22
CA LEU A 110 -2.83 -5.89 5.41
C LEU A 110 -4.22 -5.24 5.40
N TYR A 111 -4.31 -3.98 5.00
CA TYR A 111 -5.59 -3.28 4.91
C TYR A 111 -6.44 -3.74 3.72
N ALA A 112 -5.83 -4.13 2.60
CA ALA A 112 -6.54 -4.78 1.49
C ALA A 112 -7.18 -6.11 1.94
N LEU A 113 -6.43 -6.96 2.65
CA LEU A 113 -6.97 -8.20 3.24
C LEU A 113 -8.11 -7.92 4.24
N LYS A 114 -7.98 -6.84 5.03
CA LYS A 114 -9.04 -6.40 5.95
C LYS A 114 -10.28 -5.90 5.21
N ALA A 115 -10.13 -5.20 4.08
CA ALA A 115 -11.25 -4.77 3.25
C ALA A 115 -12.02 -5.98 2.68
N VAL A 116 -11.30 -6.95 2.12
CA VAL A 116 -11.86 -8.21 1.61
C VAL A 116 -12.60 -8.97 2.71
N LYS A 117 -12.01 -9.09 3.90
CA LYS A 117 -12.66 -9.69 5.07
C LYS A 117 -13.96 -8.98 5.44
N ASN A 118 -13.94 -7.66 5.54
CA ASN A 118 -15.12 -6.87 5.93
C ASN A 118 -16.23 -6.94 4.87
N ALA A 119 -15.87 -7.16 3.61
CA ALA A 119 -16.81 -7.38 2.50
C ALA A 119 -17.35 -8.83 2.42
N GLY A 120 -16.99 -9.72 3.36
CA GLY A 120 -17.41 -11.12 3.33
C GLY A 120 -16.80 -11.94 2.20
N LYS A 121 -15.67 -11.49 1.63
CA LYS A 121 -14.96 -12.16 0.52
C LYS A 121 -13.78 -13.00 1.05
N SER A 122 -13.24 -13.87 0.20
CA SER A 122 -12.15 -14.78 0.57
C SER A 122 -10.82 -14.04 0.75
N ILE A 123 -10.32 -14.02 1.98
CA ILE A 123 -8.99 -13.48 2.33
C ILE A 123 -7.88 -14.27 1.63
N ASP A 124 -8.03 -15.60 1.52
CA ASP A 124 -7.02 -16.47 0.94
C ASP A 124 -6.88 -16.23 -0.56
N ALA A 125 -8.00 -15.95 -1.26
CA ALA A 125 -7.97 -15.58 -2.67
C ALA A 125 -7.22 -14.25 -2.89
N GLU A 126 -7.51 -13.23 -2.06
CA GLU A 126 -6.80 -11.95 -2.12
C GLU A 126 -5.31 -12.11 -1.81
N ARG A 127 -4.96 -12.85 -0.75
CA ARG A 127 -3.56 -13.09 -0.38
C ARG A 127 -2.79 -13.78 -1.51
N LYS A 128 -3.38 -14.82 -2.11
CA LYS A 128 -2.79 -15.53 -3.23
C LYS A 128 -2.56 -14.58 -4.40
N TRP A 129 -3.55 -13.76 -4.75
CA TRP A 129 -3.41 -12.76 -5.81
C TRP A 129 -2.29 -11.77 -5.52
N GLN A 130 -2.19 -11.25 -4.30
CA GLN A 130 -1.11 -10.35 -3.89
C GLN A 130 0.28 -11.00 -4.01
N ASP A 131 0.40 -12.29 -3.68
CA ASP A 131 1.66 -13.05 -3.79
C ASP A 131 2.04 -13.34 -5.25
N GLU A 132 1.05 -13.47 -6.14
CA GLU A 132 1.23 -13.62 -7.59
C GLU A 132 1.68 -12.31 -8.26
N GLN A 133 1.25 -11.16 -7.73
CA GLN A 133 1.68 -9.85 -8.23
C GLN A 133 3.07 -9.40 -7.75
N LEU A 134 3.73 -10.16 -6.85
CA LEU A 134 5.05 -9.78 -6.34
C LEU A 134 6.15 -9.98 -7.40
N PRO A 135 6.93 -8.93 -7.74
CA PRO A 135 8.16 -9.07 -8.51
C PRO A 135 9.16 -9.99 -7.81
N LEU A 136 9.89 -10.80 -8.59
CA LEU A 136 10.80 -11.82 -8.07
C LEU A 136 11.88 -11.21 -7.14
N GLU A 137 12.36 -10.01 -7.45
CA GLU A 137 13.46 -9.34 -6.73
C GLU A 137 13.10 -8.88 -5.31
N ILE A 138 11.80 -8.71 -5.02
CA ILE A 138 11.31 -8.31 -3.70
C ILE A 138 10.48 -9.40 -3.02
N LYS A 139 10.22 -10.52 -3.70
CA LYS A 139 9.32 -11.58 -3.22
C LYS A 139 9.80 -12.16 -1.89
N GLU A 140 11.07 -12.55 -1.79
CA GLU A 140 11.62 -13.10 -0.54
C GLU A 140 11.57 -12.09 0.62
N LEU A 141 11.95 -10.84 0.35
CA LEU A 141 11.89 -9.74 1.33
C LEU A 141 10.48 -9.58 1.91
N VAL A 142 9.47 -9.51 1.03
CA VAL A 142 8.07 -9.30 1.42
C VAL A 142 7.52 -10.53 2.15
N LEU A 143 7.68 -11.74 1.61
CA LEU A 143 7.11 -12.95 2.20
C LEU A 143 7.69 -13.24 3.58
N THR A 144 9.01 -13.07 3.77
CA THR A 144 9.65 -13.23 5.08
C THR A 144 9.18 -12.18 6.09
N ALA A 145 8.97 -10.93 5.64
CA ALA A 145 8.45 -9.86 6.50
C ALA A 145 6.97 -10.03 6.86
N ARG A 146 6.14 -10.56 5.95
CA ARG A 146 4.74 -10.91 6.24
C ARG A 146 4.65 -11.98 7.32
N LYS A 147 5.45 -13.06 7.18
CA LYS A 147 5.50 -14.16 8.15
C LYS A 147 5.88 -13.66 9.55
N SER A 148 6.86 -12.77 9.68
CA SER A 148 7.27 -12.23 10.99
C SER A 148 6.22 -11.31 11.62
N ARG A 149 5.42 -10.62 10.81
CA ARG A 149 4.33 -9.74 11.26
C ARG A 149 2.97 -10.44 11.39
N LYS A 150 2.89 -11.72 11.05
CA LYS A 150 1.64 -12.50 10.96
C LYS A 150 0.59 -11.83 10.04
N ILE A 151 1.07 -11.18 8.97
CA ILE A 151 0.22 -10.58 7.93
C ILE A 151 -0.25 -11.66 6.99
#